data_AF-A0A514BN45-F1
#
_entry.id   AF-A0A514BN45-F1
#
_cell.length_a   1.000
_cell.length_b   1.000
_cell.length_c   1.000
_cell.angle_alpha   90.00
_cell.angle_beta   90.00
_cell.angle_gamma   90.00
#
_symmetry.space_group_name_H-M   'P 1'
#
loop_
_entity.id
_entity.type
_entity.pdbx_description
1 polymer ?
#
loop_
_entity_poly.entity_id
_entity_poly.type
_entity_poly.pdbx_seq_one_letter_code
_entity_poly.pdbx_strand_id
1 'polypeptide(L)'
;MNIWSKLLTALRGGATEVGESIIDGHALRILDQEIRDSDVELRRSKEALAEIMAKLKLAEGRLAKSNEKIAEYEAYTIKALDSGDENLAREVAGKIATLETVRDGEQQQVEQFFASVADLRKSITQAETNIRRLKQQVDTVKATESVQRAQSTVAHRYSGSQSKLQTAVDSLERIKQKQAERGARMEAAAELAKDEGQDAVDAKLKEAGIIADAVSADSVLERLKKKQAV
;
A
#
# COMPACT_ATOMS: atom_id res chain seq x y z
N MET A 1 -31.39 -5.93 4.05
CA MET A 1 -30.39 -5.34 3.13
C MET A 1 -29.43 -4.50 3.95
N ASN A 2 -28.14 -4.84 3.94
CA ASN A 2 -27.14 -4.26 4.84
C ASN A 2 -26.73 -2.84 4.41
N ILE A 3 -26.38 -1.99 5.38
CA ILE A 3 -25.84 -0.63 5.18
C ILE A 3 -24.60 -0.66 4.26
N TRP A 4 -23.84 -1.74 4.32
CA TRP A 4 -22.71 -2.04 3.43
C TRP A 4 -23.09 -2.14 1.95
N SER A 5 -24.24 -2.72 1.60
CA SER A 5 -24.69 -2.78 0.20
C SER A 5 -25.18 -1.42 -0.32
N LYS A 6 -25.71 -0.57 0.58
CA LYS A 6 -26.10 0.81 0.26
C LYS A 6 -24.88 1.72 0.04
N LEU A 7 -23.84 1.58 0.86
CA LEU A 7 -22.57 2.29 0.69
C LEU A 7 -21.84 1.89 -0.60
N LEU A 8 -21.79 0.59 -0.92
CA LEU A 8 -21.22 0.11 -2.19
C LEU A 8 -22.03 0.60 -3.41
N THR A 9 -23.36 0.69 -3.30
CA THR A 9 -24.21 1.20 -4.38
C THR A 9 -24.05 2.70 -4.57
N ALA A 10 -23.92 3.46 -3.48
CA ALA A 10 -23.59 4.88 -3.53
C ALA A 10 -22.19 5.14 -4.12
N LEU A 11 -21.21 4.27 -3.84
CA LEU A 11 -19.87 4.36 -4.42
C LEU A 11 -19.82 3.99 -5.91
N ARG A 12 -20.66 3.04 -6.35
CA ARG A 12 -20.74 2.58 -7.75
C ARG A 12 -21.58 3.50 -8.64
N GLY A 13 -22.41 4.37 -8.05
CA GLY A 13 -23.25 5.36 -8.73
C GLY A 13 -22.65 6.77 -8.82
N GLY A 14 -21.32 6.91 -8.74
CA GLY A 14 -20.60 8.20 -8.64
C GLY A 14 -20.61 9.10 -9.88
N ALA A 15 -21.69 9.16 -10.67
CA ALA A 15 -21.81 10.08 -11.79
C ALA A 15 -23.28 10.44 -12.07
N THR A 16 -23.87 11.29 -11.24
CA THR A 16 -24.72 12.44 -11.63
C THR A 16 -25.27 13.11 -10.37
N GLU A 17 -25.12 14.43 -10.30
CA GLU A 17 -25.57 15.35 -9.25
C GLU A 17 -26.96 15.03 -8.66
N VAL A 18 -27.02 14.51 -7.44
CA VAL A 18 -28.09 14.67 -6.43
C VAL A 18 -27.49 14.24 -5.08
N GLY A 19 -27.41 15.00 -4.00
CA GLY A 19 -27.89 16.32 -3.68
C GLY A 19 -27.20 16.79 -2.39
N GLU A 20 -27.05 18.11 -2.28
CA GLU A 20 -26.53 18.80 -1.12
C GLU A 20 -27.31 18.44 0.17
N SER A 21 -26.58 18.47 1.29
CA SER A 21 -27.09 18.80 2.64
C SER A 21 -27.89 17.81 3.49
N ILE A 22 -27.79 16.48 3.34
CA ILE A 22 -28.22 15.57 4.43
C ILE A 22 -27.17 14.48 4.68
N ILE A 23 -26.04 14.88 5.25
CA ILE A 23 -25.25 13.96 6.07
C ILE A 23 -25.54 14.37 7.50
N ASP A 24 -26.57 13.76 8.09
CA ASP A 24 -26.90 13.96 9.49
C ASP A 24 -25.63 13.81 10.34
N GLY A 25 -25.41 14.68 11.33
CA GLY A 25 -24.35 14.48 12.33
C GLY A 25 -24.43 13.11 13.04
N HIS A 26 -25.56 12.40 12.91
CA HIS A 26 -25.73 11.00 13.29
C HIS A 26 -24.95 10.02 12.40
N ALA A 27 -24.91 10.22 11.08
CA ALA A 27 -24.18 9.34 10.15
C ALA A 27 -22.66 9.39 10.38
N LEU A 28 -22.09 10.59 10.58
CA LEU A 28 -20.67 10.74 10.93
C LEU A 28 -20.33 10.10 12.28
N ARG A 29 -21.22 10.25 13.28
CA ARG A 29 -21.04 9.61 14.59
C ARG A 29 -21.10 8.07 14.51
N ILE A 30 -22.00 7.53 13.71
CA ILE A 30 -22.10 6.08 13.46
C ILE A 30 -20.81 5.59 12.78
N LEU A 31 -20.32 6.32 11.77
CA LEU A 31 -19.10 5.95 11.06
C LEU A 31 -17.85 6.04 11.97
N ASP A 32 -17.76 7.05 12.83
CA ASP A 32 -16.72 7.14 13.87
C ASP A 32 -16.75 5.93 14.81
N GLN A 33 -17.95 5.49 15.20
CA GLN A 33 -18.11 4.33 16.06
C GLN A 33 -17.68 3.05 15.34
N GLU A 34 -18.13 2.86 14.11
CA GLU A 34 -17.76 1.71 13.28
C GLU A 34 -16.24 1.64 13.06
N ILE A 35 -15.58 2.78 12.86
CA ILE A 35 -14.12 2.87 12.74
C ILE A 35 -13.44 2.43 14.05
N ARG A 36 -13.94 2.88 15.21
CA ARG A 36 -13.40 2.48 16.52
C ARG A 36 -13.60 0.99 16.78
N ASP A 37 -14.77 0.45 16.46
CA ASP A 37 -15.07 -0.97 16.61
C ASP A 37 -14.19 -1.80 15.67
N SER A 38 -13.99 -1.34 14.43
CA SER A 38 -13.06 -1.94 13.48
C SER A 38 -11.61 -1.92 13.96
N ASP A 39 -11.14 -0.85 14.62
CA ASP A 39 -9.80 -0.81 15.23
C ASP A 39 -9.65 -1.86 16.36
N VAL A 40 -10.70 -2.06 17.16
CA VAL A 40 -10.70 -3.07 18.24
C VAL A 40 -10.62 -4.48 17.65
N GLU A 41 -11.45 -4.79 16.66
CA GLU A 41 -11.41 -6.08 15.98
C GLU A 41 -10.09 -6.32 15.23
N LEU A 42 -9.51 -5.26 14.67
CA LEU A 42 -8.19 -5.33 14.06
C LEU A 42 -7.11 -5.68 15.09
N ARG A 43 -7.17 -5.12 16.31
CA ARG A 43 -6.24 -5.48 17.39
C ARG A 43 -6.40 -6.94 17.80
N ARG A 44 -7.64 -7.41 17.99
CA ARG A 44 -7.94 -8.84 18.26
C ARG A 44 -7.40 -9.75 17.16
N SER A 45 -7.54 -9.35 15.91
CA SER A 45 -7.00 -10.10 14.76
C SER A 45 -5.48 -10.20 14.80
N LYS A 46 -4.78 -9.12 15.22
CA LYS A 46 -3.32 -9.15 15.41
C LYS A 46 -2.88 -10.04 16.55
N GLU A 47 -3.64 -10.08 17.65
CA GLU A 47 -3.40 -10.99 18.77
C GLU A 47 -3.57 -12.45 18.32
N ALA A 48 -4.63 -12.77 17.58
CA ALA A 48 -4.84 -14.09 16.99
C ALA A 48 -3.73 -14.48 16.01
N LEU A 49 -3.25 -13.54 15.19
CA LEU A 49 -2.09 -13.75 14.32
C LEU A 49 -0.84 -14.08 15.14
N ALA A 50 -0.58 -13.37 16.24
CA ALA A 50 0.55 -13.65 17.12
C ALA A 50 0.45 -15.04 17.75
N GLU A 51 -0.74 -15.46 18.16
CA GLU A 51 -0.99 -16.80 18.70
C GLU A 51 -0.69 -17.90 17.66
N ILE A 52 -1.15 -17.74 16.42
CA ILE A 52 -0.89 -18.70 15.35
C ILE A 52 0.59 -18.72 14.97
N MET A 53 1.25 -17.56 14.94
CA MET A 53 2.71 -17.49 14.73
C MET A 53 3.48 -18.22 15.85
N ALA A 54 3.03 -18.14 17.09
CA ALA A 54 3.62 -18.91 18.18
C ALA A 54 3.42 -20.42 17.98
N LYS A 55 2.22 -20.85 17.57
CA LYS A 55 1.93 -22.25 17.23
C LYS A 55 2.78 -22.76 16.07
N LEU A 56 2.97 -21.94 15.02
CA LEU A 56 3.87 -22.23 13.90
C LEU A 56 5.29 -22.48 14.40
N LYS A 57 5.85 -21.55 15.18
CA LYS A 57 7.21 -21.68 15.71
C LYS A 57 7.40 -22.94 16.59
N LEU A 58 6.39 -23.28 17.38
CA LEU A 58 6.40 -24.52 18.16
C LEU A 58 6.34 -25.77 17.27
N ALA A 59 5.57 -25.73 16.19
CA ALA A 59 5.48 -26.83 15.22
C ALA A 59 6.80 -27.01 14.46
N GLU A 60 7.41 -25.92 13.99
CA GLU A 60 8.75 -25.92 13.36
C GLU A 60 9.80 -26.52 14.30
N GLY A 61 9.76 -26.16 15.59
CA GLY A 61 10.66 -26.72 16.59
C GLY A 61 10.44 -28.22 16.85
N ARG A 62 9.22 -28.74 16.69
CA ARG A 62 8.95 -30.19 16.78
C ARG A 62 9.49 -30.91 15.55
N LEU A 63 9.17 -30.40 14.37
CA LEU A 63 9.66 -30.91 13.09
C LEU A 63 11.19 -30.99 13.06
N ALA A 64 11.87 -29.94 13.52
CA ALA A 64 13.33 -29.92 13.62
C ALA A 64 13.87 -31.05 14.51
N LYS A 65 13.26 -31.27 15.69
CA LYS A 65 13.64 -32.36 16.59
C LYS A 65 13.37 -33.74 16.00
N SER A 66 12.29 -33.90 15.24
CA SER A 66 12.00 -35.15 14.53
C SER A 66 13.04 -35.43 13.46
N ASN A 67 13.44 -34.41 12.69
CA ASN A 67 14.52 -34.51 11.70
C ASN A 67 15.88 -34.85 12.35
N GLU A 68 16.22 -34.21 13.47
CA GLU A 68 17.44 -34.53 14.23
C GLU A 68 17.47 -36.00 14.69
N LYS A 69 16.35 -36.50 15.23
CA LYS A 69 16.22 -37.91 15.63
C LYS A 69 16.31 -38.86 14.44
N ILE A 70 15.68 -38.52 13.32
CA ILE A 70 15.79 -39.35 12.10
C ILE A 70 17.26 -39.44 11.68
N ALA A 71 17.97 -38.32 11.58
CA ALA A 71 19.38 -38.30 11.23
C ALA A 71 20.27 -39.08 12.20
N GLU A 72 19.98 -39.03 13.50
CA GLU A 72 20.68 -39.82 14.52
C GLU A 72 20.49 -41.33 14.29
N TYR A 73 19.25 -41.76 14.05
CA TYR A 73 18.94 -43.18 13.82
C TYR A 73 19.44 -43.67 12.45
N GLU A 74 19.48 -42.80 11.43
CA GLU A 74 20.13 -43.09 10.15
C GLU A 74 21.63 -43.38 10.36
N ALA A 75 22.31 -42.57 11.16
CA ALA A 75 23.71 -42.81 11.51
C ALA A 75 23.91 -44.12 12.28
N TYR A 76 23.00 -44.49 13.18
CA TYR A 76 23.03 -45.81 13.84
C TYR A 76 22.79 -46.96 12.86
N THR A 77 21.88 -46.79 11.91
CA THR A 77 21.59 -47.79 10.87
C THR A 77 22.82 -48.05 10.02
N ILE A 78 23.53 -47.00 9.59
CA ILE A 78 24.79 -47.12 8.83
C ILE A 78 25.85 -47.89 9.65
N LYS A 79 26.05 -47.53 10.93
CA LYS A 79 27.01 -48.23 11.80
C LYS A 79 26.67 -49.72 11.99
N ALA A 80 25.40 -50.07 12.09
CA ALA A 80 24.97 -51.48 12.19
C ALA A 80 25.27 -52.25 10.90
N LEU A 81 25.02 -51.63 9.73
CA LEU A 81 25.36 -52.19 8.42
C LEU A 81 26.87 -52.37 8.26
N ASP A 82 27.67 -51.37 8.62
CA ASP A 82 29.14 -51.43 8.57
C ASP A 82 29.72 -52.53 9.47
N SER A 83 29.00 -52.86 10.56
CA SER A 83 29.35 -53.94 11.49
C SER A 83 28.84 -55.32 11.04
N GLY A 84 28.12 -55.40 9.93
CA GLY A 84 27.52 -56.63 9.41
C GLY A 84 26.28 -57.12 10.16
N ASP A 85 25.73 -56.32 11.09
CA ASP A 85 24.53 -56.67 11.86
C ASP A 85 23.26 -56.21 11.13
N GLU A 86 22.88 -56.97 10.10
CA GLU A 86 21.71 -56.67 9.28
C GLU A 86 20.38 -56.73 10.06
N ASN A 87 20.31 -57.53 11.12
CA ASN A 87 19.11 -57.63 11.95
C ASN A 87 18.89 -56.34 12.74
N LEU A 88 19.95 -55.84 13.40
CA LEU A 88 19.90 -54.57 14.10
C LEU A 88 19.62 -53.41 13.12
N ALA A 89 20.27 -53.39 11.96
CA ALA A 89 20.02 -52.39 10.93
C ALA A 89 18.55 -52.37 10.49
N ARG A 90 17.93 -53.54 10.30
CA ARG A 90 16.51 -53.65 9.95
C ARG A 90 15.58 -53.14 11.05
N GLU A 91 15.91 -53.41 12.32
CA GLU A 91 15.13 -52.90 13.45
C GLU A 91 15.20 -51.37 13.54
N VAL A 92 16.41 -50.80 13.42
CA VAL A 92 16.62 -49.34 13.45
C VAL A 92 15.93 -48.68 12.24
N ALA A 93 15.98 -49.29 11.06
CA ALA A 93 15.24 -48.82 9.89
C ALA A 93 13.72 -48.80 10.10
N GLY A 94 13.16 -49.81 10.79
CA GLY A 94 11.75 -49.80 11.19
C GLY A 94 11.40 -48.65 12.14
N LYS A 95 12.33 -48.29 13.04
CA LYS A 95 12.18 -47.13 13.92
C LYS A 95 12.22 -45.82 13.15
N ILE A 96 13.10 -45.69 12.16
CA ILE A 96 13.16 -44.53 11.26
C ILE A 96 11.82 -44.37 10.55
N ALA A 97 11.29 -45.42 9.90
CA ALA A 97 10.00 -45.34 9.19
C ALA A 97 8.85 -44.82 10.07
N THR A 98 8.84 -45.21 11.35
CA THR A 98 7.86 -44.69 12.33
C THR A 98 8.08 -43.20 12.62
N LEU A 99 9.34 -42.77 12.81
CA LEU A 99 9.68 -41.36 13.02
C LEU A 99 9.38 -40.49 11.80
N GLU A 100 9.60 -41.01 10.59
CA GLU A 100 9.27 -40.33 9.34
C GLU A 100 7.77 -40.07 9.20
N THR A 101 6.94 -41.04 9.58
CA THR A 101 5.48 -40.85 9.61
C THR A 101 5.08 -39.71 10.55
N VAL A 102 5.75 -39.59 11.71
CA VAL A 102 5.52 -38.48 12.66
C VAL A 102 6.00 -37.15 12.08
N ARG A 103 7.22 -37.11 11.53
CA ARG A 103 7.80 -35.93 10.85
C ARG A 103 6.86 -35.42 9.76
N ASP A 104 6.30 -36.30 8.94
CA ASP A 104 5.40 -35.90 7.85
C ASP A 104 4.11 -35.25 8.35
N GLY A 105 3.55 -35.77 9.45
CA GLY A 105 2.43 -35.12 10.13
C GLY A 105 2.79 -33.74 10.69
N GLU A 106 3.99 -33.61 11.28
CA GLU A 106 4.49 -32.32 11.79
C GLU A 106 4.77 -31.32 10.65
N GLN A 107 5.32 -31.78 9.53
CA GLN A 107 5.57 -31.00 8.33
C GLN A 107 4.25 -30.45 7.77
N GLN A 108 3.24 -31.30 7.62
CA GLN A 108 1.92 -30.88 7.16
C GLN A 108 1.30 -29.82 8.10
N GLN A 109 1.48 -29.97 9.42
CA GLN A 109 1.01 -29.00 10.39
C GLN A 109 1.74 -27.65 10.28
N VAL A 110 3.06 -27.66 10.05
CA VAL A 110 3.85 -26.44 9.78
C VAL A 110 3.32 -25.72 8.54
N GLU A 111 3.09 -26.46 7.44
CA GLU A 111 2.56 -25.89 6.19
C GLU A 111 1.19 -25.25 6.37
N GLN A 112 0.28 -25.90 7.11
CA GLN A 112 -1.05 -25.36 7.40
C GLN A 112 -0.98 -24.06 8.23
N PHE A 113 -0.13 -24.02 9.27
CA PHE A 113 0.04 -22.81 10.05
C PHE A 113 0.72 -21.70 9.24
N PHE A 114 1.70 -22.03 8.40
CA PHE A 114 2.36 -21.06 7.54
C PHE A 114 1.36 -20.40 6.57
N ALA A 115 0.52 -21.19 5.90
CA ALA A 115 -0.54 -20.67 5.04
C ALA A 115 -1.52 -19.77 5.82
N SER A 116 -1.96 -20.21 6.99
CA SER A 116 -2.86 -19.44 7.86
C SER A 116 -2.25 -18.09 8.26
N VAL A 117 -0.96 -18.07 8.63
CA VAL A 117 -0.22 -16.84 8.97
C VAL A 117 -0.17 -15.89 7.78
N ALA A 118 0.12 -16.40 6.57
CA ALA A 118 0.18 -15.59 5.37
C ALA A 118 -1.17 -14.94 5.05
N ASP A 119 -2.25 -15.71 5.10
CA ASP A 119 -3.61 -15.23 4.83
C ASP A 119 -4.09 -14.20 5.86
N LEU A 120 -3.83 -14.45 7.14
CA LEU A 120 -4.16 -13.52 8.22
C LEU A 120 -3.38 -12.21 8.10
N ARG A 121 -2.07 -12.27 7.80
CA ARG A 121 -1.26 -11.06 7.57
C ARG A 121 -1.83 -10.22 6.43
N LYS A 122 -2.13 -10.84 5.29
CA LYS A 122 -2.71 -10.16 4.14
C LYS A 122 -4.03 -9.47 4.49
N SER A 123 -4.92 -10.20 5.19
CA SER A 123 -6.23 -9.70 5.60
C SER A 123 -6.12 -8.52 6.57
N ILE A 124 -5.21 -8.61 7.56
CA ILE A 124 -4.93 -7.55 8.53
C ILE A 124 -4.40 -6.29 7.82
N THR A 125 -3.43 -6.42 6.92
CA THR A 125 -2.88 -5.27 6.18
C THR A 125 -3.93 -4.61 5.28
N GLN A 126 -4.82 -5.40 4.68
CA GLN A 126 -5.94 -4.86 3.89
C GLN A 126 -6.94 -4.10 4.78
N ALA A 127 -7.30 -4.67 5.93
CA ALA A 127 -8.17 -4.03 6.90
C ALA A 127 -7.57 -2.72 7.44
N GLU A 128 -6.28 -2.71 7.80
CA GLU A 128 -5.54 -1.52 8.23
C GLU A 128 -5.59 -0.40 7.21
N THR A 129 -5.30 -0.72 5.95
CA THR A 129 -5.33 0.26 4.85
C THR A 129 -6.73 0.86 4.69
N ASN A 130 -7.75 0.00 4.73
CA ASN A 130 -9.15 0.42 4.61
C ASN A 130 -9.59 1.31 5.77
N ILE A 131 -9.29 0.94 7.02
CA ILE A 131 -9.60 1.73 8.21
C ILE A 131 -8.90 3.08 8.15
N ARG A 132 -7.62 3.12 7.76
CA ARG A 132 -6.86 4.37 7.59
C ARG A 132 -7.51 5.29 6.56
N ARG A 133 -7.90 4.75 5.40
CA ARG A 133 -8.60 5.50 4.35
C ARG A 133 -9.93 6.05 4.86
N LEU A 134 -10.72 5.23 5.57
CA LEU A 134 -12.00 5.68 6.14
C LEU A 134 -11.81 6.81 7.16
N LYS A 135 -10.82 6.71 8.04
CA LYS A 135 -10.47 7.80 8.97
C LYS A 135 -10.17 9.11 8.26
N GLN A 136 -9.30 9.08 7.25
CA GLN A 136 -8.95 10.27 6.46
C GLN A 136 -10.17 10.88 5.75
N GLN A 137 -11.06 10.04 5.21
CA GLN A 137 -12.30 10.50 4.59
C GLN A 137 -13.23 11.18 5.61
N VAL A 138 -13.41 10.58 6.79
CA VAL A 138 -14.20 11.18 7.88
C VAL A 138 -13.62 12.52 8.31
N ASP A 139 -12.30 12.62 8.49
CA ASP A 139 -11.64 13.87 8.89
C ASP A 139 -11.84 14.98 7.84
N THR A 140 -11.74 14.63 6.56
CA THR A 140 -11.98 15.56 5.45
C THR A 140 -13.41 16.07 5.44
N VAL A 141 -14.39 15.18 5.65
CA VAL A 141 -15.81 15.56 5.71
C VAL A 141 -16.09 16.47 6.92
N LYS A 142 -15.55 16.14 8.10
CA LYS A 142 -15.67 16.99 9.30
C LYS A 142 -15.05 18.36 9.13
N ALA A 143 -13.88 18.43 8.49
CA ALA A 143 -13.22 19.70 8.18
C ALA A 143 -14.08 20.56 7.23
N THR A 144 -14.64 19.93 6.19
CA THR A 144 -15.53 20.59 5.23
C THR A 144 -16.80 21.11 5.91
N GLU A 145 -17.44 20.31 6.77
CA GLU A 145 -18.62 20.72 7.55
C GLU A 145 -18.30 21.91 8.48
N SER A 146 -17.12 21.89 9.12
CA SER A 146 -16.65 22.99 9.98
C SER A 146 -16.45 24.30 9.20
N VAL A 147 -15.83 24.23 8.01
CA VAL A 147 -15.65 25.39 7.12
C VAL A 147 -17.01 25.94 6.68
N GLN A 148 -17.94 25.08 6.25
CA GLN A 148 -19.29 25.50 5.84
C GLN A 148 -20.05 26.17 6.99
N ARG A 149 -19.96 25.63 8.22
CA ARG A 149 -20.57 26.22 9.43
C ARG A 149 -19.95 27.56 9.80
N ALA A 150 -18.64 27.70 9.64
CA ALA A 150 -17.95 28.99 9.87
C ALA A 150 -18.40 30.03 8.83
N GLN A 151 -18.46 29.65 7.55
CA GLN A 151 -18.95 30.51 6.47
C GLN A 151 -20.40 30.97 6.70
N SER A 152 -21.31 30.07 7.10
CA SER A 152 -22.69 30.43 7.40
C SER A 152 -22.80 31.37 8.60
N THR A 153 -22.03 31.13 9.66
CA THR A 153 -21.99 32.01 10.84
C THR A 153 -21.51 33.41 10.48
N VAL A 154 -20.48 33.51 9.63
CA VAL A 154 -19.98 34.79 9.10
C VAL A 154 -21.07 35.46 8.25
N ALA A 155 -21.65 34.78 7.26
CA ALA A 155 -22.70 35.34 6.42
C ALA A 155 -23.91 35.86 7.24
N HIS A 156 -24.34 35.11 8.26
CA HIS A 156 -25.41 35.54 9.17
C HIS A 156 -25.04 36.76 10.01
N ARG A 157 -23.81 36.83 10.53
CA ARG A 157 -23.33 37.99 11.32
C ARG A 157 -23.12 39.25 10.48
N TYR A 158 -22.88 39.13 9.17
CA TYR A 158 -22.61 40.26 8.29
C TYR A 158 -23.81 40.69 7.42
N SER A 159 -24.94 39.96 7.43
CA SER A 159 -26.17 40.35 6.70
C SER A 159 -26.82 41.67 7.17
N GLY A 160 -26.36 42.27 8.26
CA GLY A 160 -26.83 43.57 8.77
C GLY A 160 -25.99 44.81 8.39
N SER A 161 -24.83 44.68 7.74
CA SER A 161 -23.88 45.80 7.50
C SER A 161 -23.36 45.83 6.04
N GLN A 162 -24.28 45.65 5.10
CA GLN A 162 -24.02 45.13 3.75
C GLN A 162 -23.15 45.98 2.81
N SER A 163 -22.97 47.30 2.98
CA SER A 163 -22.41 48.10 1.87
C SER A 163 -20.90 48.39 1.91
N LYS A 164 -20.22 48.28 3.06
CA LYS A 164 -18.80 48.69 3.17
C LYS A 164 -17.81 47.53 3.25
N LEU A 165 -18.26 46.35 3.68
CA LEU A 165 -17.43 45.15 3.81
C LEU A 165 -17.32 44.34 2.52
N GLN A 166 -18.35 44.35 1.67
CA GLN A 166 -18.32 43.68 0.36
C GLN A 166 -17.12 44.15 -0.48
N THR A 167 -16.89 45.47 -0.53
CA THR A 167 -15.76 46.05 -1.26
C THR A 167 -14.40 45.64 -0.69
N ALA A 168 -14.29 45.40 0.62
CA ALA A 168 -13.05 44.99 1.28
C ALA A 168 -12.77 43.49 1.12
N VAL A 169 -13.81 42.65 1.21
CA VAL A 169 -13.71 41.19 0.99
C VAL A 169 -13.44 40.90 -0.48
N ASP A 170 -14.10 41.57 -1.42
CA ASP A 170 -13.81 41.47 -2.86
C ASP A 170 -12.39 41.95 -3.19
N SER A 171 -11.87 42.92 -2.43
CA SER A 171 -10.47 43.36 -2.57
C SER A 171 -9.49 42.34 -1.99
N LEU A 172 -9.82 41.70 -0.87
CA LEU A 172 -9.00 40.65 -0.28
C LEU A 172 -8.98 39.38 -1.14
N GLU A 173 -10.13 39.00 -1.72
CA GLU A 173 -10.26 37.88 -2.63
C GLU A 173 -9.46 38.14 -3.91
N ARG A 174 -9.53 39.36 -4.48
CA ARG A 174 -8.63 39.77 -5.58
C ARG A 174 -7.15 39.73 -5.18
N ILE A 175 -6.80 40.15 -3.97
CA ILE A 175 -5.40 40.10 -3.49
C ILE A 175 -4.93 38.64 -3.35
N LYS A 176 -5.76 37.76 -2.77
CA LYS A 176 -5.46 36.33 -2.64
C LYS A 176 -5.34 35.65 -4.01
N GLN A 177 -6.24 35.97 -4.94
CA GLN A 177 -6.19 35.44 -6.30
C GLN A 177 -4.93 35.91 -7.03
N LYS A 178 -4.53 37.19 -6.85
CA LYS A 178 -3.27 37.73 -7.37
C LYS A 178 -2.02 37.12 -6.71
N GLN A 179 -2.10 36.74 -5.44
CA GLN A 179 -1.03 36.03 -4.73
C GLN A 179 -0.93 34.56 -5.19
N ALA A 180 -2.05 33.88 -5.38
CA ALA A 180 -2.10 32.52 -5.94
C ALA A 180 -1.61 32.50 -7.39
N GLU A 181 -2.00 33.47 -8.22
CA GLU A 181 -1.50 33.63 -9.59
C GLU A 181 0.02 33.91 -9.59
N ARG A 182 0.54 34.70 -8.64
CA ARG A 182 1.98 34.88 -8.47
C ARG A 182 2.68 33.60 -8.05
N GLY A 183 2.10 32.81 -7.14
CA GLY A 183 2.63 31.51 -6.74
C GLY A 183 2.70 30.55 -7.92
N ALA A 184 1.59 30.39 -8.64
CA ALA A 184 1.52 29.56 -9.85
C ALA A 184 2.46 30.06 -10.96
N ARG A 185 2.64 31.37 -11.13
CA ARG A 185 3.65 31.92 -12.06
C ARG A 185 5.07 31.63 -11.63
N MET A 186 5.40 31.70 -10.33
CA MET A 186 6.73 31.36 -9.85
C MET A 186 7.00 29.86 -9.99
N GLU A 187 6.01 29.02 -9.75
CA GLU A 187 6.09 27.57 -9.93
C GLU A 187 6.25 27.21 -11.42
N ALA A 188 5.46 27.81 -12.31
CA ALA A 188 5.63 27.68 -13.75
C ALA A 188 6.97 28.23 -14.25
N ALA A 189 7.48 29.33 -13.68
CA ALA A 189 8.81 29.85 -14.01
C ALA A 189 9.93 28.93 -13.49
N ALA A 190 9.74 28.27 -12.34
CA ALA A 190 10.67 27.28 -11.82
C ALA A 190 10.64 25.99 -12.64
N GLU A 191 9.48 25.57 -13.15
CA GLU A 191 9.35 24.48 -14.11
C GLU A 191 10.02 24.83 -15.43
N LEU A 192 9.78 26.02 -16.00
CA LEU A 192 10.47 26.50 -17.20
C LEU A 192 11.99 26.58 -17.00
N ALA A 193 12.47 27.05 -15.84
CA ALA A 193 13.90 27.07 -15.54
C ALA A 193 14.50 25.67 -15.33
N LYS A 194 13.67 24.69 -14.95
CA LYS A 194 14.06 23.28 -14.81
C LYS A 194 14.10 22.58 -16.17
N ASP A 195 13.19 22.93 -17.09
CA ASP A 195 13.22 22.50 -18.50
C ASP A 195 14.40 23.15 -19.25
N GLU A 196 14.64 24.45 -19.09
CA GLU A 196 15.84 25.13 -19.62
C GLU A 196 17.14 24.55 -19.01
N GLY A 197 17.08 24.04 -17.77
CA GLY A 197 18.19 23.37 -17.11
C GLY A 197 18.50 21.97 -17.66
N GLN A 198 17.49 21.23 -18.14
CA GLN A 198 17.70 19.94 -18.80
C GLN A 198 18.23 20.12 -20.23
N ASP A 199 17.72 21.10 -20.98
CA ASP A 199 18.23 21.42 -22.32
C ASP A 199 19.64 22.03 -22.28
N ALA A 200 19.99 22.81 -21.25
CA ALA A 200 21.34 23.38 -21.10
C ALA A 200 22.40 22.35 -20.65
N VAL A 201 22.02 21.28 -19.94
CA VAL A 201 22.91 20.18 -19.58
C VAL A 201 23.14 19.26 -20.78
N ASP A 202 22.09 18.94 -21.54
CA ASP A 202 22.21 18.16 -22.78
C ASP A 202 22.98 18.91 -23.88
N ALA A 203 22.79 20.23 -23.99
CA ALA A 203 23.60 21.08 -24.88
C ALA A 203 25.08 21.10 -24.46
N LYS A 204 25.39 21.20 -23.16
CA LYS A 204 26.77 21.15 -22.64
C LYS A 204 27.41 19.75 -22.76
N LEU A 205 26.63 18.68 -22.66
CA LEU A 205 27.10 17.30 -22.84
C LEU A 205 27.39 16.98 -24.32
N LYS A 206 26.65 17.60 -25.25
CA LYS A 206 26.96 17.58 -26.70
C LYS A 206 28.19 18.42 -27.03
N GLU A 207 28.30 19.63 -26.48
CA GLU A 207 29.45 20.52 -26.68
C GLU A 207 30.74 19.95 -26.08
N ALA A 208 30.64 19.17 -24.99
CA ALA A 208 31.74 18.42 -24.39
C ALA A 208 32.06 17.07 -25.08
N GLY A 209 31.30 16.67 -26.11
CA GLY A 209 31.53 15.44 -26.88
C GLY A 209 31.22 14.13 -26.14
N ILE A 210 30.44 14.17 -25.05
CA ILE A 210 30.13 13.02 -24.19
C ILE A 210 28.90 12.24 -24.69
N ILE A 211 27.97 12.92 -25.39
CA ILE A 211 26.81 12.30 -26.04
C ILE A 211 26.95 12.47 -27.55
N ALA A 212 27.03 11.35 -28.29
CA ALA A 212 27.14 11.36 -29.74
C ALA A 212 25.82 11.80 -30.39
N ASP A 213 25.89 12.78 -31.29
CA ASP A 213 24.75 13.22 -32.08
C ASP A 213 24.21 12.06 -32.93
N ALA A 214 23.01 11.59 -32.59
CA ALA A 214 22.23 10.77 -33.48
C ALA A 214 21.83 11.62 -34.69
N VAL A 215 22.52 11.37 -35.81
CA VAL A 215 22.08 11.59 -37.20
C VAL A 215 21.98 13.06 -37.63
N SER A 216 23.14 13.67 -37.92
CA SER A 216 23.18 14.96 -38.64
C SER A 216 22.76 14.82 -40.10
N ALA A 217 22.22 15.90 -40.67
CA ALA A 217 21.76 16.00 -42.06
C ALA A 217 22.85 15.63 -43.09
N ASP A 218 24.13 15.74 -42.75
CA ASP A 218 25.25 15.35 -43.61
C ASP A 218 25.31 13.84 -43.85
N SER A 219 24.94 13.03 -42.86
CA SER A 219 24.84 11.56 -43.01
C SER A 219 23.73 11.15 -43.99
N VAL A 220 22.64 11.95 -44.04
CA VAL A 220 21.54 11.75 -44.99
C VAL A 220 21.94 12.22 -46.39
N LEU A 221 22.70 13.32 -46.49
CA LEU A 221 23.18 13.87 -47.76
C LEU A 221 24.25 12.98 -48.42
N GLU A 222 25.17 12.42 -47.64
CA GLU A 222 26.11 11.36 -48.08
C GLU A 222 25.38 10.12 -48.60
N ARG A 223 24.34 9.67 -47.88
CA ARG A 223 23.51 8.53 -48.28
C ARG A 223 22.76 8.79 -49.59
N LEU A 224 22.26 10.02 -49.80
CA LEU A 224 21.58 10.40 -51.03
C LEU A 224 22.56 10.55 -52.21
N LYS A 225 23.75 11.12 -52.00
CA LYS A 225 24.81 11.21 -53.03
C LYS A 225 25.30 9.83 -53.48
N LYS A 226 25.50 8.90 -52.54
CA LYS A 226 25.86 7.50 -52.84
C LYS A 226 24.78 6.74 -53.62
N LYS A 227 23.52 7.18 -53.55
CA LYS A 227 22.37 6.59 -54.26
C LYS A 227 22.10 7.21 -55.63
N GLN A 228 22.84 8.26 -56.01
CA GLN A 228 22.72 8.96 -57.30
C GLN A 228 23.94 8.73 -58.22
N ALA A 229 24.99 8.07 -57.69
CA ALA A 229 26.18 7.63 -58.44
C ALA A 229 26.14 6.13 -58.81
N VAL A 230 24.97 5.50 -58.65
CA VAL A 230 24.60 4.15 -59.12
C VAL A 230 23.27 4.28 -59.85
#